data_AF-A0A8T6LUV8-F1
#
_entry.id   AF-A0A8T6LUV8-F1
#
_cell.length_a   1.000
_cell.length_b   1.000
_cell.length_c   1.000
_cell.angle_alpha   90.00
_cell.angle_beta   90.00
_cell.angle_gamma   90.00
#
_symmetry.space_group_name_H-M   'P 1'
#
loop_
_entity.id
_entity.type
_entity.pdbx_description
1 polymer ?
#
loop_
_entity_poly.entity_id
_entity_poly.type
_entity_poly.pdbx_seq_one_letter_code
_entity_poly.pdbx_strand_id
1 'polypeptide(L)'
;MGETRGELSIEMRRFSSLEIARPFFYRFLVILSIYVFLFACLLAFLFEGVGFSQSNIGLSSSFLVAIGLVFIGSIGAYFIYLKSPMLHVPLAVNMNHPFMDELGLGAAVVMVKFSDGTWGNVGEGRIRLTVDELVGGSLLIRDDDTYAPIGHFSSLPETHPALKRYVMLINQAIALRDAANGGEDLIESAREREQQDSGLLERSWLEEQESIEIEPEGLFSKFRKE
;
A
#
# COMPACT_ATOMS: atom_id res chain seq x y z
N MET A 1 21.79 14.70 -0.36
CA MET A 1 20.70 15.47 0.27
C MET A 1 20.37 14.80 1.59
N GLY A 2 20.44 15.53 2.70
CA GLY A 2 20.35 14.96 4.05
C GLY A 2 18.97 14.40 4.36
N GLU A 3 18.92 13.15 4.82
CA GLU A 3 17.71 12.53 5.33
C GLU A 3 17.28 13.26 6.61
N THR A 4 16.30 14.15 6.52
CA THR A 4 15.71 14.78 7.69
C THR A 4 14.78 13.76 8.36
N ARG A 5 15.34 12.95 9.26
CA ARG A 5 14.57 12.12 10.19
C ARG A 5 14.32 12.89 11.46
N GLY A 6 13.11 12.83 11.97
CA GLY A 6 12.75 13.54 13.18
C GLY A 6 11.31 13.37 13.59
N GLU A 7 10.80 14.32 14.37
CA GLU A 7 9.39 14.39 14.71
C GLU A 7 8.54 14.76 13.49
N LEU A 8 7.27 14.38 13.53
CA LEU A 8 6.33 14.70 12.48
C LEU A 8 6.11 16.22 12.44
N SER A 9 6.42 16.86 11.31
CA SER A 9 6.18 18.30 11.12
C SER A 9 4.71 18.66 11.36
N ILE A 10 4.46 19.85 11.90
CA ILE A 10 3.12 20.34 12.28
C ILE A 10 2.15 20.37 11.09
N GLU A 11 2.67 20.59 9.88
CA GLU A 11 1.89 20.64 8.64
C GLU A 11 1.47 19.27 8.11
N MET A 12 2.01 18.18 8.70
CA MET A 12 1.76 16.82 8.24
C MET A 12 0.56 16.21 8.96
N ARG A 13 -0.30 15.57 8.19
CA ARG A 13 -1.44 14.79 8.67
C ARG A 13 -1.16 13.31 8.49
N ARG A 14 -1.46 12.52 9.52
CA ARG A 14 -1.33 11.06 9.47
C ARG A 14 -2.45 10.50 8.60
N PHE A 15 -2.17 9.40 7.91
CA PHE A 15 -3.15 8.71 7.06
C PHE A 15 -4.46 8.40 7.80
N SER A 16 -4.37 7.99 9.07
CA SER A 16 -5.53 7.70 9.92
C SER A 16 -6.43 8.92 10.21
N SER A 17 -5.98 10.15 9.98
CA SER A 17 -6.80 11.36 10.13
C SER A 17 -7.44 11.84 8.83
N LEU A 18 -7.13 11.20 7.70
CA LEU A 18 -7.59 11.62 6.38
C LEU A 18 -9.00 11.11 6.08
N GLU A 19 -9.73 11.84 5.24
CA GLU A 19 -11.06 11.41 4.79
C GLU A 19 -11.02 10.10 4.02
N ILE A 20 -9.99 9.91 3.18
CA ILE A 20 -9.75 8.68 2.42
C ILE A 20 -9.59 7.44 3.32
N ALA A 21 -9.25 7.62 4.60
CA ALA A 21 -9.13 6.51 5.54
C ALA A 21 -10.47 6.07 6.16
N ARG A 22 -11.53 6.88 6.06
CA ARG A 22 -12.87 6.60 6.66
C ARG A 22 -13.43 5.21 6.33
N PRO A 23 -13.35 4.69 5.09
CA PRO A 23 -13.82 3.35 4.77
C PRO A 23 -13.17 2.24 5.60
N PHE A 24 -11.89 2.41 5.97
CA PHE A 24 -11.18 1.44 6.82
C PHE A 24 -11.66 1.50 8.27
N PHE A 25 -11.94 2.71 8.78
CA PHE A 25 -12.55 2.89 10.10
C PHE A 25 -13.94 2.27 10.16
N TYR A 26 -14.78 2.46 9.15
CA TYR A 26 -16.11 1.84 9.12
C TYR A 26 -16.03 0.32 9.10
N ARG A 27 -15.14 -0.28 8.30
CA ARG A 27 -14.91 -1.73 8.31
C ARG A 27 -14.47 -2.22 9.70
N PHE A 28 -13.57 -1.50 10.35
CA PHE A 28 -13.16 -1.82 11.72
C PHE A 28 -14.33 -1.72 12.71
N LEU A 29 -15.14 -0.67 12.65
CA LEU A 29 -16.31 -0.49 13.52
C LEU A 29 -17.36 -1.59 13.31
N VAL A 30 -17.57 -2.05 12.07
CA VAL A 30 -18.45 -3.19 11.78
C VAL A 30 -17.93 -4.46 12.43
N ILE A 31 -16.64 -4.77 12.28
CA ILE A 31 -16.01 -5.94 12.92
C ILE A 31 -16.14 -5.86 14.45
N LEU A 32 -15.85 -4.69 15.02
CA LEU A 32 -15.97 -4.45 16.45
C LEU A 32 -17.41 -4.62 16.94
N SER A 33 -18.40 -4.11 16.18
CA SER A 33 -19.82 -4.22 16.51
C SER A 33 -20.28 -5.69 16.48
N ILE A 34 -19.86 -6.46 15.48
CA ILE A 34 -20.13 -7.91 15.41
C ILE A 34 -19.50 -8.64 16.60
N TYR A 35 -18.25 -8.31 16.94
CA TYR A 35 -17.58 -8.90 18.10
C TYR A 35 -18.34 -8.62 19.41
N VAL A 36 -18.70 -7.36 19.65
CA VAL A 36 -19.45 -6.96 20.86
C VAL A 36 -20.81 -7.64 20.90
N PHE A 37 -21.51 -7.74 19.77
CA PHE A 37 -22.79 -8.44 19.69
C PHE A 37 -22.66 -9.92 20.02
N LEU A 38 -21.71 -10.63 19.39
CA LEU A 38 -21.46 -12.05 19.67
C LEU A 38 -21.04 -12.28 21.12
N PHE A 39 -20.20 -11.39 21.67
CA PHE A 39 -19.79 -11.45 23.07
C PHE A 39 -20.98 -11.26 24.02
N ALA A 40 -21.86 -10.30 23.75
CA ALA A 40 -23.07 -10.06 24.53
C ALA A 40 -24.05 -11.25 24.46
N CYS A 41 -24.23 -11.85 23.27
CA CYS A 41 -25.05 -13.06 23.11
C CYS A 41 -24.47 -14.25 23.89
N LEU A 42 -23.15 -14.45 23.82
CA LEU A 42 -22.46 -15.49 24.59
C LEU A 42 -22.61 -15.25 26.09
N LEU A 43 -22.48 -14.00 26.53
CA LEU A 43 -22.66 -13.62 27.92
C LEU A 43 -24.10 -13.93 28.37
N ALA A 44 -25.12 -13.50 27.62
CA ALA A 44 -26.52 -13.81 27.93
C ALA A 44 -26.78 -15.32 28.01
N PHE A 45 -26.27 -16.10 27.05
CA PHE A 45 -26.37 -17.55 27.06
C PHE A 45 -25.71 -18.20 28.28
N LEU A 46 -24.53 -17.71 28.71
CA LEU A 46 -23.86 -18.21 29.90
C LEU A 46 -24.63 -17.84 31.19
N PHE A 47 -25.21 -16.64 31.27
CA PHE A 47 -26.03 -16.25 32.41
C PHE A 47 -27.29 -17.11 32.55
N GLU A 48 -27.94 -17.45 31.44
CA GLU A 48 -29.13 -18.33 31.43
C GLU A 48 -28.76 -19.82 31.63
N GLY A 49 -27.71 -20.31 30.95
CA GLY A 49 -27.36 -21.72 30.88
C GLY A 49 -26.57 -22.26 32.08
N VAL A 50 -25.78 -21.43 32.78
CA VAL A 50 -24.96 -21.87 33.93
C VAL A 50 -25.79 -21.93 35.23
N GLY A 51 -27.10 -21.65 35.19
CA GLY A 51 -27.94 -21.71 36.38
C GLY A 51 -27.51 -20.67 37.43
N PHE A 52 -26.98 -19.52 36.99
CA PHE A 52 -26.68 -18.40 37.89
C PHE A 52 -27.94 -17.93 38.64
N SER A 53 -29.13 -18.21 38.08
CA SER A 53 -30.43 -17.98 38.70
C SER A 53 -30.85 -19.05 39.74
N GLN A 54 -30.27 -20.26 39.72
CA GLN A 54 -30.64 -21.36 40.63
C GLN A 54 -29.57 -21.69 41.69
N SER A 55 -28.35 -21.18 41.53
CA SER A 55 -27.27 -21.38 42.49
C SER A 55 -27.37 -20.34 43.62
N ASN A 56 -27.18 -20.76 44.87
CA ASN A 56 -27.11 -19.90 46.07
C ASN A 56 -25.82 -19.04 46.09
N ILE A 57 -25.42 -18.50 44.94
CA ILE A 57 -24.31 -17.59 44.78
C ILE A 57 -24.84 -16.22 45.21
N GLY A 58 -24.28 -15.66 46.29
CA GLY A 58 -24.70 -14.35 46.78
C GLY A 58 -24.60 -13.26 45.70
N LEU A 59 -25.44 -12.23 45.80
CA LEU A 59 -25.49 -11.08 44.87
C LEU A 59 -24.10 -10.41 44.65
N SER A 60 -23.20 -10.52 45.63
CA SER A 60 -21.83 -10.02 45.52
C SER A 60 -20.97 -10.84 44.56
N SER A 61 -21.12 -12.16 44.55
CA SER A 61 -20.37 -13.07 43.67
C SER A 61 -20.86 -13.06 42.22
N SER A 62 -22.16 -12.83 41.95
CA SER A 62 -22.67 -12.63 40.59
C SER A 62 -22.11 -11.36 39.94
N PHE A 63 -22.03 -10.29 40.72
CA PHE A 63 -21.52 -9.00 40.27
C PHE A 63 -20.03 -9.07 39.90
N LEU A 64 -19.22 -9.75 40.71
CA LEU A 64 -17.78 -9.94 40.41
C LEU A 64 -17.56 -10.75 39.12
N VAL A 65 -18.36 -11.79 38.88
CA VAL A 65 -18.30 -12.58 37.64
C VAL A 65 -18.70 -11.74 36.43
N ALA A 66 -19.76 -10.94 36.54
CA ALA A 66 -20.19 -10.03 35.48
C ALA A 66 -19.09 -9.02 35.10
N ILE A 67 -18.47 -8.40 36.10
CA ILE A 67 -17.33 -7.49 35.90
C ILE A 67 -16.18 -8.21 35.20
N GLY A 68 -15.79 -9.40 35.67
CA GLY A 68 -14.72 -10.19 35.08
C GLY A 68 -14.95 -10.50 33.60
N LEU A 69 -16.17 -10.86 33.22
CA LEU A 69 -16.54 -11.10 31.81
C LEU A 69 -16.43 -9.82 30.97
N VAL A 70 -16.92 -8.68 31.47
CA VAL A 70 -16.79 -7.39 30.75
C VAL A 70 -15.32 -7.01 30.56
N PHE A 71 -14.45 -7.27 31.55
CA PHE A 71 -13.01 -7.06 31.41
C PHE A 71 -12.42 -7.94 30.31
N ILE A 72 -12.77 -9.22 30.26
CA ILE A 72 -12.31 -10.15 29.21
C ILE A 72 -12.76 -9.68 27.82
N GLY A 73 -14.03 -9.28 27.68
CA GLY A 73 -14.56 -8.72 26.43
C GLY A 73 -13.82 -7.44 26.00
N SER A 74 -13.51 -6.56 26.96
CA SER A 74 -12.78 -5.31 26.70
C SER A 74 -11.34 -5.58 26.25
N ILE A 75 -10.67 -6.57 26.84
CA ILE A 75 -9.34 -7.02 26.42
C ILE A 75 -9.39 -7.55 24.98
N GLY A 76 -10.40 -8.36 24.63
CA GLY A 76 -10.57 -8.86 23.27
C GLY A 76 -10.79 -7.74 22.25
N ALA A 77 -11.64 -6.76 22.56
CA ALA A 77 -11.85 -5.57 21.74
C ALA A 77 -10.53 -4.78 21.54
N TYR A 78 -9.74 -4.62 22.60
CA TYR A 78 -8.43 -3.98 22.54
C TYR A 78 -7.45 -4.74 21.63
N PHE A 79 -7.44 -6.07 21.67
CA PHE A 79 -6.64 -6.88 20.75
C PHE A 79 -7.06 -6.70 19.28
N ILE A 80 -8.36 -6.61 18.99
CA ILE A 80 -8.86 -6.34 17.63
C ILE A 80 -8.38 -4.97 17.16
N TYR A 81 -8.41 -3.95 18.03
CA TYR A 81 -7.87 -2.62 17.74
C TYR A 81 -6.37 -2.68 17.42
N LEU A 82 -5.57 -3.29 18.29
CA LEU A 82 -4.11 -3.39 18.10
C LEU A 82 -3.72 -4.16 16.83
N LYS A 83 -4.47 -5.20 16.48
CA LYS A 83 -4.20 -6.03 15.31
C LYS A 83 -4.80 -5.50 14.01
N SER A 84 -5.52 -4.38 14.04
CA SER A 84 -6.06 -3.75 12.83
C SER A 84 -4.98 -2.94 12.11
N PRO A 85 -4.43 -3.42 10.97
CA PRO A 85 -3.30 -2.77 10.32
C PRO A 85 -3.68 -1.41 9.72
N MET A 86 -4.90 -1.29 9.20
CA MET A 86 -5.35 -0.09 8.49
C MET A 86 -5.59 1.12 9.40
N LEU A 87 -5.65 0.92 10.73
CA LEU A 87 -5.71 2.02 11.69
C LEU A 87 -4.32 2.61 12.00
N HIS A 88 -3.27 1.85 11.71
CA HIS A 88 -1.90 2.14 12.11
C HIS A 88 -0.97 2.29 10.89
N VAL A 89 -1.51 2.74 9.75
CA VAL A 89 -0.73 2.94 8.53
C VAL A 89 0.39 3.97 8.81
N PRO A 90 1.67 3.61 8.60
CA PRO A 90 2.82 4.45 8.92
C PRO A 90 3.10 5.49 7.84
N LEU A 91 2.07 6.26 7.45
CA LEU A 91 2.09 7.23 6.37
C LEU A 91 1.55 8.57 6.86
N ALA A 92 2.21 9.65 6.46
CA ALA A 92 1.73 11.01 6.66
C ALA A 92 1.99 11.85 5.40
N VAL A 93 1.08 12.78 5.15
CA VAL A 93 1.13 13.67 3.99
C VAL A 93 0.83 15.10 4.44
N ASN A 94 1.32 16.10 3.70
CA ASN A 94 1.00 17.50 3.98
C ASN A 94 -0.36 17.90 3.42
N MET A 95 -0.80 19.12 3.73
CA MET A 95 -2.05 19.71 3.25
C MET A 95 -2.14 19.81 1.72
N ASN A 96 -1.01 19.87 1.02
CA ASN A 96 -0.98 20.00 -0.43
C ASN A 96 -1.09 18.67 -1.18
N HIS A 97 -1.08 17.54 -0.47
CA HIS A 97 -1.17 16.23 -1.10
C HIS A 97 -2.59 15.97 -1.64
N PRO A 98 -2.75 15.31 -2.80
CA PRO A 98 -4.07 14.96 -3.37
C PRO A 98 -4.98 14.08 -2.50
N PHE A 99 -4.53 13.66 -1.31
CA PHE A 99 -5.39 12.97 -0.35
C PHE A 99 -6.21 13.94 0.51
N MET A 100 -5.97 15.25 0.39
CA MET A 100 -6.57 16.27 1.23
C MET A 100 -7.83 16.89 0.61
N ASP A 101 -8.31 16.41 -0.54
CA ASP A 101 -9.47 16.93 -1.32
C ASP A 101 -9.46 18.45 -1.64
N GLU A 102 -8.52 19.19 -1.07
CA GLU A 102 -8.26 20.61 -1.30
C GLU A 102 -7.25 20.79 -2.44
N LEU A 103 -7.48 21.79 -3.29
CA LEU A 103 -6.52 22.24 -4.29
C LEU A 103 -5.28 22.82 -3.58
N GLY A 104 -4.29 21.97 -3.34
CA GLY A 104 -3.02 22.37 -2.78
C GLY A 104 -2.31 23.39 -3.66
N LEU A 105 -1.94 24.54 -3.09
CA LEU A 105 -1.19 25.59 -3.79
C LEU A 105 0.34 25.44 -3.71
N GLY A 106 0.84 24.42 -3.00
CA GLY A 106 2.26 24.18 -2.74
C GLY A 106 2.69 22.74 -3.06
N ALA A 107 3.96 22.41 -2.82
CA ALA A 107 4.50 21.08 -3.12
C ALA A 107 3.93 20.02 -2.17
N ALA A 108 3.44 18.92 -2.72
CA ALA A 108 3.03 17.75 -1.97
C ALA A 108 4.27 17.05 -1.37
N VAL A 109 4.16 16.60 -0.11
CA VAL A 109 5.21 15.90 0.62
C VAL A 109 4.65 14.64 1.27
N VAL A 110 5.43 13.56 1.23
CA VAL A 110 5.09 12.25 1.79
C VAL A 110 6.16 11.84 2.79
N MET A 111 5.74 11.47 4.00
CA MET A 111 6.60 10.93 5.04
C MET A 111 6.13 9.56 5.51
N VAL A 112 7.09 8.74 5.90
CA VAL A 112 6.87 7.40 6.42
C VAL A 112 7.42 7.32 7.83
N LYS A 113 6.69 6.60 8.69
CA LYS A 113 7.15 6.30 10.05
C LYS A 113 7.98 5.03 10.04
N PHE A 114 9.18 5.09 10.60
CA PHE A 114 10.05 3.93 10.76
C PHE A 114 9.81 3.21 12.08
N SER A 115 10.42 2.04 12.21
CA SER A 115 10.36 1.18 13.40
C SER A 115 10.83 1.86 14.69
N ASP A 116 11.80 2.78 14.59
CA ASP A 116 12.32 3.59 15.69
C ASP A 116 11.37 4.71 16.15
N GLY A 117 10.24 4.87 15.46
CA GLY A 117 9.23 5.87 15.75
C GLY A 117 9.45 7.21 15.05
N THR A 118 10.59 7.39 14.39
CA THR A 118 10.92 8.61 13.64
C THR A 118 10.17 8.68 12.32
N TRP A 119 9.95 9.90 11.85
CA TRP A 119 9.40 10.15 10.53
C TRP A 119 10.51 10.62 9.61
N GLY A 120 10.54 10.07 8.40
CA GLY A 120 11.46 10.51 7.36
C GLY A 120 10.76 10.68 6.02
N ASN A 121 11.32 11.57 5.21
CA ASN A 121 10.91 11.75 3.83
C ASN A 121 11.44 10.57 3.00
N VAL A 122 10.57 9.99 2.17
CA VAL A 122 10.89 8.86 1.31
C VAL A 122 11.76 9.26 0.11
N GLY A 123 11.73 10.55 -0.25
CA GLY A 123 12.42 11.08 -1.44
C GLY A 123 11.69 10.74 -2.73
N GLU A 124 12.40 10.80 -3.84
CA GLU A 124 11.90 10.47 -5.18
C GLU A 124 12.00 8.97 -5.46
N GLY A 125 11.18 8.49 -6.39
CA GLY A 125 11.13 7.08 -6.78
C GLY A 125 10.17 6.23 -5.94
N ARG A 126 9.87 5.05 -6.46
CA ARG A 126 9.05 4.05 -5.75
C ARG A 126 9.88 3.34 -4.70
N ILE A 127 9.21 2.71 -3.75
CA ILE A 127 9.85 1.96 -2.67
C ILE A 127 9.44 0.49 -2.68
N ARG A 128 10.33 -0.32 -2.13
CA ARG A 128 10.16 -1.77 -1.98
C ARG A 128 10.61 -2.21 -0.58
N LEU A 129 10.11 -3.36 -0.14
CA LEU A 129 10.59 -4.05 1.06
C LEU A 129 11.64 -5.08 0.71
N THR A 130 12.63 -5.19 1.58
CA THR A 130 13.59 -6.30 1.63
C THR A 130 13.73 -6.77 3.07
N VAL A 131 14.34 -7.93 3.28
CA VAL A 131 14.69 -8.44 4.61
C VAL A 131 15.81 -7.60 5.20
N ASP A 132 15.68 -7.23 6.46
CA ASP A 132 16.78 -6.64 7.24
C ASP A 132 17.59 -7.77 7.87
N GLU A 133 18.77 -8.07 7.32
CA GLU A 133 19.62 -9.16 7.83
C GLU A 133 20.31 -8.83 9.16
N LEU A 134 20.45 -7.53 9.49
CA LEU A 134 21.19 -7.10 10.68
C LEU A 134 20.31 -7.12 11.93
N VAL A 135 19.12 -6.53 11.84
CA VAL A 135 18.19 -6.39 12.98
C VAL A 135 17.08 -7.45 12.92
N GLY A 136 16.88 -8.07 11.76
CA GLY A 136 15.70 -8.88 11.48
C GLY A 136 14.50 -8.01 11.12
N GLY A 137 13.50 -8.60 10.46
CA GLY A 137 12.30 -7.88 10.03
C GLY A 137 12.42 -7.36 8.60
N SER A 138 12.03 -6.10 8.38
CA SER A 138 11.90 -5.52 7.04
C SER A 138 12.52 -4.13 6.93
N LEU A 139 13.25 -3.93 5.85
CA LEU A 139 13.92 -2.69 5.46
C LEU A 139 13.20 -2.07 4.26
N LEU A 140 13.01 -0.75 4.29
CA LEU A 140 12.57 -0.01 3.11
C LEU A 140 13.77 0.41 2.27
N ILE A 141 13.68 0.15 0.96
CA ILE A 141 14.67 0.51 -0.05
C ILE A 141 14.00 1.28 -1.18
N ARG A 142 14.78 2.08 -1.91
CA ARG A 142 14.33 2.63 -3.21
C ARG A 142 14.27 1.51 -4.25
N ASP A 143 13.26 1.58 -5.11
CA ASP A 143 13.07 0.71 -6.27
C ASP A 143 13.66 1.42 -7.50
N ASP A 144 14.97 1.63 -7.44
CA ASP A 144 15.80 2.17 -8.52
C ASP A 144 17.01 1.23 -8.74
N ASP A 145 17.84 1.54 -9.73
CA ASP A 145 19.02 0.72 -10.06
C ASP A 145 20.04 0.61 -8.90
N THR A 146 19.98 1.53 -7.93
CA THR A 146 20.91 1.58 -6.80
C THR A 146 20.42 0.80 -5.59
N TYR A 147 19.13 0.49 -5.50
CA TYR A 147 18.47 -0.15 -4.36
C TYR A 147 18.86 0.49 -3.01
N ALA A 148 18.98 1.82 -2.99
CA ALA A 148 19.51 2.53 -1.84
C ALA A 148 18.63 2.30 -0.59
N PRO A 149 19.22 1.94 0.56
CA PRO A 149 18.47 1.72 1.80
C PRO A 149 17.92 3.04 2.35
N ILE A 150 16.64 3.04 2.68
CA ILE A 150 15.95 4.18 3.30
C ILE A 150 15.91 4.00 4.81
N GLY A 151 15.60 2.82 5.34
CA GLY A 151 15.62 2.60 6.78
C GLY A 151 14.80 1.41 7.26
N HIS A 152 15.06 1.00 8.52
CA HIS A 152 14.38 -0.13 9.15
C HIS A 152 12.90 0.19 9.38
N PHE A 153 12.01 -0.50 8.68
CA PHE A 153 10.60 -0.12 8.59
C PHE A 153 9.73 -0.84 9.62
N SER A 154 9.91 -2.15 9.78
CA SER A 154 9.13 -2.93 10.74
C SER A 154 9.89 -4.17 11.17
N SER A 155 9.68 -4.56 12.43
CA SER A 155 10.15 -5.84 12.98
C SER A 155 9.42 -7.06 12.39
N LEU A 156 8.32 -6.85 11.67
CA LEU A 156 7.59 -7.92 10.99
C LEU A 156 8.36 -8.38 9.73
N PRO A 157 8.24 -9.66 9.35
CA PRO A 157 8.89 -10.17 8.15
C PRO A 157 8.27 -9.53 6.89
N GLU A 158 9.07 -9.35 5.84
CA GLU A 158 8.64 -8.73 4.57
C GLU A 158 7.41 -9.40 3.93
N THR A 159 7.20 -10.69 4.19
CA THR A 159 6.08 -11.46 3.65
C THR A 159 4.74 -11.12 4.32
N HIS A 160 4.76 -10.39 5.43
CA HIS A 160 3.58 -10.07 6.21
C HIS A 160 2.58 -9.23 5.39
N PRO A 161 1.30 -9.65 5.30
CA PRO A 161 0.33 -9.06 4.38
C PRO A 161 0.03 -7.58 4.67
N ALA A 162 0.14 -7.14 5.93
CA ALA A 162 -0.03 -5.73 6.26
C ALA A 162 1.07 -4.85 5.66
N LEU A 163 2.33 -5.31 5.65
CA LEU A 163 3.45 -4.53 5.14
C LEU A 163 3.33 -4.30 3.65
N LYS A 164 2.94 -5.34 2.89
CA LYS A 164 2.65 -5.23 1.45
C LYS A 164 1.60 -4.15 1.17
N ARG A 165 0.53 -4.10 1.98
CA ARG A 165 -0.50 -3.07 1.86
C ARG A 165 0.00 -1.68 2.22
N TYR A 166 0.84 -1.55 3.24
CA TYR A 166 1.45 -0.26 3.60
C TYR A 166 2.32 0.26 2.46
N VAL A 167 3.20 -0.56 1.89
CA VAL A 167 4.04 -0.18 0.74
C VAL A 167 3.20 0.25 -0.44
N MET A 168 2.14 -0.49 -0.75
CA MET A 168 1.22 -0.13 -1.84
C MET A 168 0.60 1.26 -1.60
N LEU A 169 0.12 1.54 -0.38
CA LEU A 169 -0.44 2.85 -0.03
C LEU A 169 0.61 3.97 -0.08
N ILE A 170 1.83 3.70 0.39
CA ILE A 170 2.93 4.66 0.33
C ILE A 170 3.30 4.95 -1.12
N ASN A 171 3.48 3.93 -1.96
CA ASN A 171 3.76 4.11 -3.38
C ASN A 171 2.65 4.86 -4.11
N GLN A 172 1.39 4.63 -3.75
CA GLN A 172 0.27 5.40 -4.28
C GLN A 172 0.34 6.88 -3.87
N ALA A 173 0.70 7.16 -2.61
CA ALA A 173 0.90 8.52 -2.14
C ALA A 173 2.05 9.20 -2.89
N ILE A 174 3.19 8.52 -3.05
CA ILE A 174 4.34 9.02 -3.82
C ILE A 174 3.90 9.30 -5.27
N ALA A 175 3.15 8.41 -5.92
CA ALA A 175 2.68 8.62 -7.29
C ALA A 175 1.80 9.87 -7.43
N LEU A 176 0.87 10.07 -6.49
CA LEU A 176 0.00 11.24 -6.47
C LEU A 176 0.76 12.53 -6.15
N ARG A 177 1.73 12.45 -5.24
CA ARG A 177 2.66 13.55 -4.95
C ARG A 177 3.43 13.97 -6.20
N ASP A 178 4.01 12.99 -6.91
CA ASP A 178 4.79 13.26 -8.12
C ASP A 178 3.91 13.92 -9.19
N ALA A 179 2.71 13.38 -9.42
CA ALA A 179 1.75 13.96 -10.35
C ALA A 179 1.35 15.40 -9.97
N ALA A 180 1.11 15.67 -8.68
CA ALA A 180 0.76 17.00 -8.18
C ALA A 180 1.92 18.01 -8.27
N ASN A 181 3.16 17.54 -8.10
CA ASN A 181 4.36 18.36 -8.17
C ASN A 181 4.87 18.58 -9.61
N GLY A 182 4.16 18.10 -10.62
CA GLY A 182 4.58 18.19 -12.02
C GLY A 182 5.75 17.27 -12.37
N GLY A 183 5.86 16.13 -11.68
CA GLY A 183 6.80 15.07 -12.02
C GLY A 183 6.62 14.62 -13.47
N GLU A 184 7.74 14.34 -14.13
CA GLU A 184 7.82 14.04 -15.56
C GLU A 184 6.90 12.87 -15.93
N ASP A 185 5.86 13.16 -16.72
CA ASP A 185 4.98 12.12 -17.24
C ASP A 185 5.74 11.32 -18.30
N LEU A 186 6.27 10.16 -17.89
CA LEU A 186 6.98 9.25 -18.79
C LEU A 186 6.12 8.84 -19.99
N ILE A 187 4.78 8.90 -19.89
CA ILE A 187 3.85 8.61 -20.97
C ILE A 187 3.72 9.83 -21.90
N GLU A 188 3.57 11.04 -21.37
CA GLU A 188 3.53 12.26 -22.19
C GLU A 188 4.87 12.45 -22.92
N SER A 189 6.00 12.27 -22.24
CA SER A 189 7.33 12.31 -22.89
C SER A 189 7.51 11.18 -23.91
N ALA A 190 6.87 10.02 -23.72
CA ALA A 190 6.87 8.94 -24.71
C ALA A 190 5.97 9.29 -25.91
N ARG A 191 4.82 9.95 -25.69
CA ARG A 191 3.97 10.48 -26.76
C ARG A 191 4.64 11.56 -27.57
N GLU A 192 5.31 12.51 -26.92
CA GLU A 192 6.10 13.55 -27.59
C GLU A 192 7.20 12.91 -28.46
N ARG A 193 7.84 11.83 -27.96
CA ARG A 193 8.81 11.04 -28.74
C ARG A 193 8.14 10.30 -29.91
N GLU A 194 6.99 9.66 -29.73
CA GLU A 194 6.23 9.01 -30.81
C GLU A 194 5.77 10.02 -31.88
N GLN A 195 5.41 11.24 -31.47
CA GLN A 195 4.99 12.31 -32.37
C GLN A 195 6.16 12.93 -33.15
N GLN A 196 7.38 12.85 -32.61
CA GLN A 196 8.61 13.26 -33.29
C GLN A 196 9.18 12.16 -34.21
N ASP A 197 8.87 10.88 -33.97
CA ASP A 197 9.45 9.74 -34.71
C ASP A 197 8.61 9.29 -35.94
N SER A 198 7.56 10.04 -36.31
CA SER A 198 6.64 9.65 -37.39
C SER A 198 7.06 10.06 -38.81
N GLY A 199 8.31 10.50 -39.03
CA GLY A 199 8.71 11.19 -40.27
C GLY A 199 9.83 10.56 -41.11
N LEU A 200 10.39 9.39 -40.75
CA LEU A 200 11.62 8.87 -41.38
C LEU A 200 11.49 7.60 -42.23
N LEU A 201 10.29 7.04 -42.37
CA LEU A 201 9.99 6.05 -43.41
C LEU A 201 8.62 6.33 -44.02
N GLU A 202 8.60 7.26 -44.98
CA GLU A 202 7.60 7.17 -46.05
C GLU A 202 7.85 5.85 -46.78
N ARG A 203 7.07 4.81 -46.44
CA ARG A 203 7.02 3.58 -47.23
C ARG A 203 6.37 3.95 -48.57
N SER A 204 7.19 4.33 -49.54
CA SER A 204 6.82 4.22 -50.94
C SER A 204 6.66 2.73 -51.22
N TRP A 205 5.43 2.22 -51.09
CA TRP A 205 5.10 0.95 -51.72
C TRP A 205 5.41 1.14 -53.21
N LEU A 206 6.27 0.28 -53.73
CA LEU A 206 6.61 0.31 -55.13
C LEU A 206 5.39 -0.17 -55.91
N GLU A 207 4.58 0.77 -56.38
CA GLU A 207 3.42 0.48 -57.21
C GLU A 207 3.89 -0.20 -58.51
N GLU A 208 3.31 -1.37 -58.78
CA GLU A 208 3.33 -2.14 -60.03
C GLU A 208 4.66 -2.11 -60.83
N GLN A 209 5.66 -2.87 -60.38
CA GLN A 209 6.65 -3.40 -61.34
C GLN A 209 6.02 -4.58 -62.07
N GLU A 210 5.76 -4.37 -63.37
CA GLU A 210 5.45 -5.39 -64.38
C GLU A 210 6.25 -6.68 -64.11
N SER A 211 5.52 -7.79 -64.17
CA SER A 211 6.00 -9.19 -64.25
C SER A 211 7.52 -9.35 -64.28
N ILE A 212 8.09 -9.75 -63.13
CA ILE A 212 9.42 -10.34 -63.09
C ILE A 212 9.36 -11.62 -63.94
N GLU A 213 9.87 -11.53 -65.17
CA GLU A 213 10.08 -12.68 -66.05
C GLU A 213 11.21 -13.52 -65.45
N ILE A 214 10.83 -14.60 -64.76
CA ILE A 214 11.79 -15.55 -64.20
C ILE A 214 12.29 -16.41 -65.36
N GLU A 215 13.48 -16.11 -65.88
CA GLU A 215 14.16 -16.98 -66.86
C GLU A 215 14.44 -18.36 -66.23
N PRO A 216 13.92 -19.47 -66.80
CA PRO A 216 14.01 -20.80 -66.20
C PRO A 216 15.36 -21.50 -66.44
N GLU A 217 16.41 -20.80 -66.88
CA GLU A 217 17.68 -21.46 -67.25
C GLU A 217 18.49 -21.96 -66.04
N GLY A 218 18.22 -21.44 -64.84
CA GLY A 218 18.91 -21.86 -63.60
C GLY A 218 18.41 -23.17 -62.98
N LEU A 219 17.19 -23.62 -63.29
CA LEU A 219 16.54 -24.77 -62.63
C LEU A 219 16.86 -26.11 -63.31
N PHE A 220 17.14 -26.13 -64.62
CA PHE A 220 17.38 -27.36 -65.37
C PHE A 220 18.86 -27.76 -65.47
N SER A 221 19.81 -26.89 -65.12
CA SER A 221 21.25 -27.23 -65.14
C SER A 221 21.67 -28.24 -64.05
N LYS A 222 20.84 -28.45 -63.02
CA LYS A 222 21.09 -29.40 -61.93
C LYS A 222 20.52 -30.81 -62.13
N PHE A 223 19.77 -31.06 -63.21
CA PHE A 223 19.21 -32.39 -63.51
C PHE A 223 19.94 -33.15 -64.63
N ARG A 224 21.08 -32.65 -65.12
CA ARG A 224 21.90 -33.35 -66.13
C ARG A 224 23.26 -33.76 -65.56
N LYS A 225 23.24 -34.67 -64.60
CA LYS A 225 24.33 -35.62 -64.30
C LYS A 225 23.72 -36.93 -63.82
N GLU A 226 23.30 -37.74 -64.78
CA GLU A 226 23.60 -39.18 -64.95
C GLU A 226 22.71 -39.75 -66.06
#